data_AF-A0A3D2TL75-F1
#
_entry.id   AF-A0A3D2TL75-F1
#
_cell.length_a   1.000
_cell.length_b   1.000
_cell.length_c   1.000
_cell.angle_alpha   90.00
_cell.angle_beta   90.00
_cell.angle_gamma   90.00
#
_symmetry.space_group_name_H-M   'P 1'
#
loop_
_entity.id
_entity.type
_entity.pdbx_description
1 polymer ?
#
loop_
_entity_poly.entity_id
_entity_poly.type
_entity_poly.pdbx_seq_one_letter_code
_entity_poly.pdbx_strand_id
1 'polypeptide(L)'
;DVIKTADWIIDLGPDGGKYGGQVVTTGTPEQVVEYASKQQKVSNKKSVPEQALVSHTGLALAAHLSKDSRSLAKSKPSTRRKVQQATQIVVQGAEQHNLQDVNVKIPR
;
A
#
# COMPACT_ATOMS: atom_id res chain seq x y z
N ASP A 1 4.17 -8.55 -10.93
CA ASP A 1 3.37 -9.75 -10.58
C ASP A 1 2.98 -9.87 -9.13
N VAL A 2 3.89 -9.68 -8.16
CA VAL A 2 3.55 -9.84 -6.73
C VAL A 2 2.57 -8.77 -6.22
N ILE A 3 2.77 -7.50 -6.61
CA ILE A 3 1.98 -6.39 -6.06
C ILE A 3 0.51 -6.45 -6.51
N LYS A 4 0.23 -6.90 -7.75
CA LYS A 4 -1.15 -7.00 -8.27
C LYS A 4 -1.98 -8.08 -7.58
N THR A 5 -1.35 -9.06 -6.93
CA THR A 5 -2.03 -10.16 -6.21
C THR A 5 -2.14 -9.90 -4.72
N ALA A 6 -1.68 -8.75 -4.22
CA ALA A 6 -1.75 -8.43 -2.79
C ALA A 6 -3.19 -8.09 -2.37
N ASP A 7 -3.59 -8.56 -1.19
CA ASP A 7 -4.89 -8.17 -0.61
C ASP A 7 -4.90 -6.69 -0.18
N TRP A 8 -3.75 -6.16 0.19
CA TRP A 8 -3.59 -4.79 0.69
C TRP A 8 -2.21 -4.22 0.37
N ILE A 9 -2.18 -2.93 0.02
CA ILE A 9 -0.98 -2.16 -0.30
C ILE A 9 -0.92 -0.95 0.64
N ILE A 10 0.28 -0.67 1.14
CA ILE A 10 0.64 0.59 1.79
C ILE A 10 1.71 1.23 0.91
N ASP A 11 1.37 2.34 0.26
CA ASP A 11 2.27 3.03 -0.66
C ASP A 11 2.97 4.19 0.06
N LEU A 12 4.30 4.17 0.05
CA LEU A 12 5.14 5.15 0.72
C LEU A 12 5.86 6.01 -0.33
N GLY A 13 5.86 7.32 -0.15
CA GLY A 13 6.35 8.25 -1.17
C GLY A 13 5.77 9.64 -1.00
N PRO A 14 6.09 10.59 -1.87
CA PRO A 14 6.08 10.45 -3.33
C PRO A 14 7.42 10.06 -3.97
N ASP A 15 8.52 10.23 -3.24
CA ASP A 15 9.89 9.96 -3.71
C ASP A 15 10.71 9.27 -2.59
N GLY A 16 12.01 9.04 -2.80
CA GLY A 16 12.94 8.50 -1.83
C GLY A 16 13.66 9.55 -0.97
N GLY A 17 14.32 9.10 0.09
CA GLY A 17 15.18 9.95 0.94
C GLY A 17 14.40 11.03 1.70
N LYS A 18 14.91 12.27 1.70
CA LYS A 18 14.31 13.41 2.43
C LYS A 18 12.91 13.82 1.94
N TYR A 19 12.52 13.38 0.74
CA TYR A 19 11.21 13.63 0.15
C TYR A 19 10.28 12.39 0.23
N GLY A 20 10.74 11.32 0.88
CA GLY A 20 9.99 10.09 1.12
C GLY A 20 9.46 9.96 2.55
N GLY A 21 8.96 8.76 2.87
CA GLY A 21 8.51 8.42 4.23
C GLY A 21 7.09 8.85 4.59
N GLN A 22 6.36 9.45 3.66
CA GLN A 22 4.94 9.74 3.83
C GLN A 22 4.09 8.59 3.29
N VAL A 23 2.92 8.36 3.89
CA VAL A 23 1.92 7.42 3.35
C VAL A 23 1.14 8.14 2.25
N VAL A 24 1.37 7.74 1.00
CA VAL A 24 0.70 8.31 -0.19
C VAL A 24 -0.75 7.82 -0.25
N THR A 25 -0.92 6.50 -0.14
CA THR A 25 -2.23 5.85 -0.21
C THR A 25 -2.14 4.45 0.39
N THR A 26 -3.28 3.94 0.84
CA THR A 26 -3.41 2.57 1.33
C THR A 26 -4.74 1.98 0.85
N GLY A 27 -4.74 0.72 0.43
CA GLY A 27 -5.95 0.08 -0.07
C GLY A 27 -5.66 -1.20 -0.81
N THR A 28 -6.69 -1.77 -1.43
CA THR A 28 -6.52 -2.86 -2.40
C THR A 28 -5.77 -2.36 -3.65
N PRO A 29 -5.20 -3.26 -4.48
CA PRO A 29 -4.53 -2.86 -5.71
C PRO A 29 -5.39 -1.95 -6.60
N GLU A 30 -6.69 -2.21 -6.70
CA GLU A 30 -7.64 -1.41 -7.48
C GLU A 30 -7.82 0.00 -6.89
N GLN A 31 -7.91 0.11 -5.57
CA GLN A 31 -8.04 1.39 -4.87
C GLN A 31 -6.79 2.25 -5.04
N VAL A 32 -5.60 1.64 -5.02
CA VAL A 32 -4.32 2.33 -5.25
C VAL A 32 -4.23 2.84 -6.69
N VAL A 33 -4.65 2.04 -7.68
CA VAL A 33 -4.76 2.47 -9.08
C VAL A 33 -5.76 3.62 -9.25
N GLU A 34 -6.94 3.53 -8.61
CA GLU A 34 -7.95 4.58 -8.67
C GLU A 34 -7.43 5.90 -8.10
N TYR A 35 -6.75 5.84 -6.95
CA TYR A 35 -6.08 6.99 -6.34
C TYR A 35 -5.08 7.63 -7.31
N ALA A 36 -4.19 6.83 -7.89
CA ALA A 36 -3.17 7.32 -8.83
C ALA A 36 -3.80 7.95 -10.11
N SER A 37 -4.89 7.36 -10.61
CA SER A 37 -5.63 7.87 -11.78
C SER A 37 -6.32 9.21 -11.52
N LYS A 38 -6.79 9.45 -10.28
CA LYS A 38 -7.35 10.75 -9.88
C LYS A 38 -6.28 11.83 -9.85
N GLN A 39 -5.07 11.50 -9.37
CA GLN A 39 -3.95 12.45 -9.29
C GLN A 39 -3.46 12.90 -10.68
N GLN A 40 -3.38 12.01 -11.67
CA GLN A 40 -2.99 12.39 -13.05
C GLN A 40 -3.92 13.43 -13.68
N LYS A 41 -5.23 13.37 -13.37
CA LYS A 41 -6.21 14.35 -13.86
C LYS A 41 -6.02 15.73 -13.25
N VAL A 42 -5.41 15.82 -12.06
CA VAL A 42 -5.13 17.07 -11.36
C VAL A 42 -3.86 17.74 -11.91
N SER A 43 -2.85 16.98 -12.34
CA SER A 43 -1.59 17.51 -12.92
C SER A 43 -1.76 18.31 -14.22
N ASN A 44 -2.89 18.16 -14.93
CA ASN A 44 -3.21 18.99 -16.11
C ASN A 44 -3.73 20.39 -15.77
N LYS A 45 -3.97 20.71 -14.49
CA LYS A 45 -4.14 22.10 -14.03
C LYS A 45 -2.79 22.63 -13.56
N LYS A 46 -2.37 23.76 -14.13
CA LYS A 46 -1.07 24.45 -14.01
C LYS A 46 -0.73 24.98 -12.59
N SER A 47 -1.24 24.35 -11.55
CA SER A 47 -1.12 24.72 -10.15
C SER A 47 -1.20 23.45 -9.29
N VAL A 48 -0.23 22.56 -9.48
CA VAL A 48 -0.04 21.43 -8.57
C VAL A 48 0.75 21.97 -7.37
N PRO A 49 0.26 21.84 -6.12
CA PRO A 49 1.10 22.12 -4.97
C PRO A 49 2.31 21.19 -5.02
N GLU A 50 3.49 21.73 -4.72
CA GLU A 50 4.80 21.08 -4.82
C GLU A 50 4.92 19.75 -4.04
N GLN A 51 3.94 19.43 -3.18
CA GLN A 51 3.84 18.19 -2.40
C GLN A 51 2.64 17.29 -2.77
N ALA A 52 2.14 17.33 -4.00
CA ALA A 52 1.11 16.36 -4.40
C ALA A 52 1.64 14.93 -4.25
N LEU A 53 1.05 14.16 -3.33
CA LEU A 53 1.43 12.77 -3.05
C LEU A 53 1.00 11.88 -4.24
N VAL A 54 1.96 11.61 -5.13
CA VAL A 54 1.78 10.73 -6.29
C VAL A 54 2.12 9.29 -5.92
N SER A 55 1.27 8.36 -6.34
CA SER A 55 1.48 6.92 -6.19
C SER A 55 2.09 6.33 -7.47
N HIS A 56 3.43 6.21 -7.50
CA HIS A 56 4.13 5.55 -8.61
C HIS A 56 3.72 4.08 -8.74
N THR A 57 3.49 3.42 -7.61
CA THR A 57 3.00 2.05 -7.52
C THR A 57 1.64 1.90 -8.22
N GLY A 58 0.69 2.79 -7.94
CA GLY A 58 -0.62 2.79 -8.59
C GLY A 58 -0.56 3.04 -10.09
N LEU A 59 0.33 3.91 -10.55
CA LEU A 59 0.52 4.15 -11.98
C LEU A 59 1.07 2.92 -12.72
N ALA A 60 2.04 2.22 -12.13
CA ALA A 60 2.60 1.00 -12.71
C ALA A 60 1.61 -0.17 -12.70
N LEU A 61 0.77 -0.26 -11.67
CA LEU A 61 -0.26 -1.30 -11.54
C LEU A 61 -1.39 -1.15 -12.57
N ALA A 62 -1.73 0.08 -12.99
CA ALA A 62 -2.83 0.35 -13.92
C ALA A 62 -2.70 -0.46 -15.24
N ALA A 63 -1.48 -0.60 -15.76
CA ALA A 63 -1.20 -1.36 -16.98
C ALA A 63 -1.37 -2.87 -16.83
N HIS A 64 -1.34 -3.40 -15.60
CA HIS A 64 -1.37 -4.82 -15.30
C HIS A 64 -2.76 -5.29 -14.87
N LEU A 65 -3.53 -4.45 -14.16
CA LEU A 65 -4.89 -4.79 -13.74
C LEU A 65 -5.91 -4.74 -14.90
N SER A 66 -5.68 -3.90 -15.91
CA SER A 66 -6.57 -3.79 -17.09
C SER A 66 -6.49 -4.99 -18.05
N LYS A 67 -5.37 -5.74 -18.05
CA LYS A 67 -5.15 -6.88 -18.96
C LYS A 67 -5.73 -8.21 -18.45
N ASP A 68 -6.03 -8.31 -17.16
CA ASP A 68 -6.58 -9.53 -16.52
C ASP A 68 -8.12 -9.56 -16.48
N SER A 69 -8.78 -8.68 -17.27
CA SER A 69 -10.23 -8.43 -17.33
C SER A 69 -11.14 -9.62 -17.69
N ARG A 70 -10.64 -10.86 -17.74
CA ARG A 70 -11.45 -12.06 -18.07
C ARG A 70 -11.96 -12.85 -16.86
N SER A 71 -11.62 -12.53 -15.61
CA SER A 71 -12.04 -13.40 -14.48
C SER A 71 -12.50 -12.74 -13.18
N LEU A 72 -12.47 -11.42 -13.00
CA LEU A 72 -12.86 -10.81 -11.72
C LEU A 72 -14.08 -9.91 -11.88
N ALA A 73 -15.22 -10.56 -12.08
CA ALA A 73 -16.52 -9.98 -11.80
C ALA A 73 -16.54 -9.48 -10.35
N LYS A 74 -16.75 -8.17 -10.18
CA LYS A 74 -17.21 -7.47 -8.95
C LYS A 74 -17.10 -8.32 -7.68
N SER A 75 -15.91 -8.41 -7.09
CA SER A 75 -15.80 -8.90 -5.72
C SER A 75 -16.62 -7.94 -4.84
N LYS A 76 -17.74 -8.45 -4.29
CA LYS A 76 -18.51 -7.75 -3.25
C LYS A 76 -17.53 -7.19 -2.22
N PRO A 77 -17.77 -5.98 -1.68
CA PRO A 77 -16.92 -5.46 -0.62
C PRO A 77 -16.90 -6.50 0.50
N SER A 78 -15.72 -7.11 0.69
CA SER A 78 -15.47 -8.00 1.82
C SER A 78 -15.91 -7.24 3.06
N THR A 79 -16.88 -7.79 3.79
CA THR A 79 -17.30 -7.27 5.08
C THR A 79 -16.04 -7.21 5.94
N ARG A 80 -15.49 -5.99 6.09
CA ARG A 80 -14.28 -5.73 6.85
C ARG A 80 -14.43 -6.40 8.20
N ARG A 81 -13.79 -7.55 8.40
CA ARG A 81 -13.72 -8.18 9.71
C ARG A 81 -13.11 -7.11 10.61
N LYS A 82 -13.84 -6.63 11.62
CA LYS A 82 -13.28 -5.71 12.62
C LYS A 82 -12.09 -6.44 13.24
N VAL A 83 -10.89 -6.12 12.76
CA VAL A 83 -9.66 -6.64 13.35
C VAL A 83 -9.59 -5.99 14.72
N GLN A 84 -9.79 -6.80 15.77
CA GLN A 84 -9.56 -6.34 17.13
C GLN A 84 -8.12 -5.80 17.18
N GLN A 85 -7.97 -4.57 17.67
CA GLN A 85 -6.66 -3.95 17.77
C GLN A 85 -5.76 -4.83 18.64
N ALA A 86 -4.65 -5.30 18.09
CA ALA A 86 -3.69 -6.11 18.83
C ALA A 86 -3.12 -5.30 20.01
N THR A 87 -3.17 -5.83 21.23
CA THR A 87 -2.68 -5.11 22.42
C THR A 87 -1.17 -5.22 22.62
N GLN A 88 -0.50 -6.07 21.83
CA GLN A 88 0.93 -6.39 21.97
C GLN A 88 1.55 -6.79 20.64
N ILE A 89 2.85 -6.51 20.47
CA ILE A 89 3.73 -7.07 19.46
C ILE A 89 4.38 -8.32 20.07
N VAL A 90 4.42 -9.42 19.34
CA VAL A 90 5.09 -10.66 19.79
C VAL A 90 6.19 -11.00 18.80
N VAL A 91 7.42 -11.07 19.29
CA VAL A 91 8.61 -11.55 18.59
C VAL A 91 8.85 -12.99 19.05
N GLN A 92 8.96 -13.93 18.12
CA GLN A 92 9.28 -15.33 18.40
C GLN A 92 10.43 -15.78 17.51
N GLY A 93 11.40 -16.49 18.07
CA GLY A 93 12.47 -17.10 17.27
C GLY A 93 13.36 -16.12 16.52
N ALA A 94 13.59 -14.92 17.04
CA ALA A 94 14.42 -13.94 16.33
C ALA A 94 15.90 -14.31 16.43
N GLU A 95 16.49 -14.72 15.30
CA GLU A 95 17.86 -15.27 15.22
C GLU A 95 18.79 -14.50 14.25
N GLN A 96 18.27 -13.52 13.51
CA GLN A 96 19.04 -12.77 12.50
C GLN A 96 19.57 -11.44 13.08
N HIS A 97 20.60 -10.88 12.44
CA HIS A 97 21.23 -9.60 12.84
C HIS A 97 21.71 -9.57 14.30
N ASN A 98 22.46 -10.60 14.71
CA ASN A 98 23.05 -10.79 16.05
C ASN A 98 22.06 -11.13 17.18
N LEU A 99 20.82 -11.52 16.84
CA LEU A 99 19.86 -12.03 17.81
C LEU A 99 20.05 -13.54 18.02
N GLN A 100 19.86 -14.03 19.25
CA GLN A 100 20.03 -15.44 19.62
C GLN A 100 18.68 -16.00 20.08
N ASP A 101 17.87 -16.50 19.14
CA ASP A 101 16.54 -17.10 19.39
C ASP A 101 15.69 -16.32 20.42
N VAL A 102 15.44 -15.04 20.08
CA VAL A 102 14.82 -14.10 21.01
C VAL A 102 13.30 -14.17 20.91
N ASN A 103 12.66 -14.32 22.08
CA ASN A 103 11.21 -14.34 22.25
C ASN A 103 10.78 -13.18 23.16
N VAL A 104 10.01 -12.21 22.66
CA VAL A 104 9.63 -10.98 23.41
C VAL A 104 8.18 -10.61 23.16
N LYS A 105 7.48 -10.13 24.20
CA LYS A 105 6.16 -9.51 24.11
C LYS A 105 6.29 -8.03 24.44
N ILE A 106 6.01 -7.15 23.49
CA ILE A 106 6.06 -5.70 23.65
C ILE A 106 4.62 -5.20 23.73
N PRO A 107 4.13 -4.72 24.89
CA PRO A 107 2.79 -4.14 24.98
C PRO A 107 2.70 -2.87 24.12
N ARG A 108 1.48 -2.52 23.71
CA ARG A 108 1.18 -1.22 23.08
C ARG A 108 1.34 -0.06 24.05
#